data_AF-A0A970J2M3-F1
#
_entry.id   AF-A0A970J2M3-F1
#
_cell.length_a   1.000
_cell.length_b   1.000
_cell.length_c   1.000
_cell.angle_alpha   90.00
_cell.angle_beta   90.00
_cell.angle_gamma   90.00
#
_symmetry.space_group_name_H-M   'P 1'
#
loop_
_entity.id
_entity.type
_entity.pdbx_description
1 polymer ?
#
loop_
_entity_poly.entity_id
_entity_poly.type
_entity_poly.pdbx_seq_one_letter_code
_entity_poly.pdbx_strand_id
1 'polypeptide(L)'
;MGKIIIGEKAGFCFGVERALRIARESRAQNQQPVYILGALIHNPRVIADLEQQGVKTITDLEEAEPGGILLIRSHGAGPQVFAAAQERGLKVVDATCPFVKQEQNYAQELRRDGYQVLVVGDPNHPEVQAVVDTVEGEAVVVNPACPEEWRTKPFKPKLGLVCQTTLPQEQLATVVEALLPVAKELKVFNTICHATIARQAETAKLAQEVDVLLVIGGKNSANTRKLVEIGAAFTPTYHIESGAEIDPQWLAGKKIIGVTAGASTPQSQISEVVDWLQQNYTGGITMENQVTNGHLTEEGDQVENTEATMDSEAMLLNQNIPRLEVGEIIEATVVAVDKEEIAVNVGGKSDYTIPLAELTGEKVESAHGLVQVGDKIKVMVLQTGEEKTRLSKRRADEELVWLQMKDAFQNHQRVSGKIVQAVKGGLQVDVNGLIAFLPASHADLGYVSDLSTLKGLEAEFYVIDFDAQRRRVVLSRKAVLAEEKAVAEAKVFAELAEGQTRKGVVTRLTPFGAFVDLGGGVEGLLHVSEIAWERIAHP
;
A
#
# COMPACT_ATOMS: atom_id res chain seq x y z
N MET A 1 -14.73 -31.10 13.70
CA MET A 1 -13.51 -30.44 13.24
C MET A 1 -13.38 -29.15 14.00
N GLY A 2 -12.26 -28.97 14.68
CA GLY A 2 -11.92 -27.68 15.26
C GLY A 2 -11.35 -26.74 14.20
N LYS A 3 -11.34 -25.46 14.50
CA LYS A 3 -10.94 -24.39 13.59
C LYS A 3 -9.92 -23.49 14.29
N ILE A 4 -8.86 -23.13 13.59
CA ILE A 4 -7.92 -22.09 14.04
C ILE A 4 -8.18 -20.85 13.20
N ILE A 5 -8.39 -19.72 13.85
CA ILE A 5 -8.59 -18.41 13.22
C ILE A 5 -7.45 -17.50 13.67
N ILE A 6 -6.70 -16.96 12.70
CA ILE A 6 -5.62 -16.01 12.96
C ILE A 6 -6.15 -14.61 12.64
N GLY A 7 -5.95 -13.65 13.55
CA GLY A 7 -6.29 -12.24 13.29
C GLY A 7 -5.48 -11.69 12.10
N GLU A 8 -6.13 -10.96 11.20
CA GLU A 8 -5.51 -10.40 10.00
C GLU A 8 -4.42 -9.38 10.33
N LYS A 9 -4.55 -8.67 11.46
CA LYS A 9 -3.58 -7.67 11.93
C LYS A 9 -2.59 -8.23 12.94
N ALA A 10 -2.54 -9.55 13.12
CA ALA A 10 -1.59 -10.19 14.02
C ALA A 10 -0.14 -10.00 13.53
N GLY A 11 0.74 -9.56 14.43
CA GLY A 11 2.16 -9.44 14.16
C GLY A 11 2.65 -8.00 14.01
N PHE A 12 3.76 -7.82 13.29
CA PHE A 12 4.43 -6.53 13.20
C PHE A 12 3.52 -5.42 12.66
N CYS A 13 3.70 -4.21 13.20
CA CYS A 13 3.16 -3.01 12.58
C CYS A 13 4.19 -2.38 11.65
N PHE A 14 3.72 -1.51 10.74
CA PHE A 14 4.55 -0.74 9.82
C PHE A 14 5.79 -0.10 10.48
N GLY A 15 5.61 0.56 11.64
CA GLY A 15 6.71 1.22 12.34
C GLY A 15 7.80 0.24 12.80
N VAL A 16 7.42 -0.97 13.17
CA VAL A 16 8.35 -2.03 13.56
C VAL A 16 9.04 -2.64 12.34
N GLU A 17 8.30 -2.94 11.27
CA GLU A 17 8.87 -3.47 10.02
C GLU A 17 9.90 -2.50 9.42
N ARG A 18 9.55 -1.21 9.39
CA ARG A 18 10.44 -0.13 8.96
C ARG A 18 11.70 -0.07 9.82
N ALA A 19 11.56 -0.11 11.14
CA ALA A 19 12.71 -0.06 12.04
C ALA A 19 13.65 -1.27 11.88
N LEU A 20 13.08 -2.47 11.69
CA LEU A 20 13.86 -3.68 11.44
C LEU A 20 14.59 -3.64 10.09
N ARG A 21 13.90 -3.17 9.04
CA ARG A 21 14.50 -2.98 7.71
C ARG A 21 15.69 -2.02 7.79
N ILE A 22 15.49 -0.85 8.39
CA ILE A 22 16.56 0.16 8.57
C ILE A 22 17.74 -0.43 9.34
N ALA A 23 17.49 -1.20 10.40
CA ALA A 23 18.57 -1.81 11.17
C ALA A 23 19.40 -2.81 10.35
N ARG A 24 18.72 -3.68 9.59
CA ARG A 24 19.36 -4.67 8.71
C ARG A 24 20.14 -4.03 7.56
N GLU A 25 19.54 -3.07 6.88
CA GLU A 25 20.18 -2.33 5.78
C GLU A 25 21.39 -1.53 6.29
N SER A 26 21.25 -0.84 7.44
CA SER A 26 22.36 -0.10 8.05
C SER A 26 23.54 -1.01 8.34
N ARG A 27 23.30 -2.25 8.75
CA ARG A 27 24.37 -3.23 8.97
C ARG A 27 24.95 -3.78 7.67
N ALA A 28 24.10 -4.09 6.68
CA ALA A 28 24.53 -4.65 5.41
C ALA A 28 25.36 -3.66 4.57
N GLN A 29 25.02 -2.38 4.60
CA GLN A 29 25.64 -1.34 3.76
C GLN A 29 26.87 -0.69 4.38
N ASN A 30 27.16 -0.94 5.67
CA ASN A 30 28.23 -0.24 6.38
C ASN A 30 29.18 -1.22 7.07
N GLN A 31 30.48 -0.95 7.00
CA GLN A 31 31.50 -1.75 7.66
C GLN A 31 31.66 -1.40 9.15
N GLN A 32 31.25 -0.19 9.53
CA GLN A 32 31.28 0.29 10.91
C GLN A 32 30.34 -0.51 11.82
N PRO A 33 30.64 -0.58 13.13
CA PRO A 33 29.71 -1.15 14.10
C PRO A 33 28.40 -0.34 14.13
N VAL A 34 27.28 -1.07 14.15
CA VAL A 34 25.94 -0.51 14.25
C VAL A 34 25.42 -0.75 15.66
N TYR A 35 24.99 0.32 16.32
CA TYR A 35 24.50 0.31 17.69
C TYR A 35 23.04 0.75 17.75
N ILE A 36 22.28 0.20 18.69
CA ILE A 36 20.91 0.65 19.01
C ILE A 36 20.87 1.05 20.47
N LEU A 37 20.45 2.29 20.76
CA LEU A 37 20.29 2.75 22.14
C LEU A 37 18.99 2.18 22.74
N GLY A 38 19.16 1.17 23.60
CA GLY A 38 18.09 0.34 24.13
C GLY A 38 17.51 -0.62 23.08
N ALA A 39 16.51 -1.39 23.48
CA ALA A 39 15.87 -2.35 22.57
C ALA A 39 15.16 -1.62 21.42
N LEU A 40 15.42 -2.04 20.17
CA LEU A 40 14.75 -1.54 18.96
C LEU A 40 13.24 -1.67 19.06
N ILE A 41 12.80 -2.82 19.57
CA ILE A 41 11.43 -3.22 19.88
C ILE A 41 11.40 -4.09 21.13
N HIS A 42 10.24 -4.22 21.77
CA HIS A 42 10.06 -5.05 22.96
C HIS A 42 9.85 -6.54 22.63
N ASN A 43 10.81 -7.17 21.94
CA ASN A 43 10.82 -8.61 21.67
C ASN A 43 12.25 -9.21 21.77
N PRO A 44 12.54 -10.01 22.80
CA PRO A 44 13.88 -10.58 23.01
C PRO A 44 14.41 -11.43 21.86
N ARG A 45 13.54 -12.18 21.17
CA ARG A 45 13.95 -13.04 20.04
C ARG A 45 14.45 -12.21 18.87
N VAL A 46 13.77 -11.09 18.59
CA VAL A 46 14.15 -10.18 17.51
C VAL A 46 15.44 -9.43 17.84
N ILE A 47 15.64 -9.04 19.09
CA ILE A 47 16.89 -8.43 19.53
C ILE A 47 18.06 -9.42 19.38
N ALA A 48 17.88 -10.69 19.77
CA ALA A 48 18.90 -11.71 19.61
C ALA A 48 19.25 -11.98 18.12
N ASP A 49 18.26 -11.97 17.22
CA ASP A 49 18.48 -12.08 15.76
C ASP A 49 19.34 -10.92 15.22
N LEU A 50 19.03 -9.69 15.64
CA LEU A 50 19.80 -8.50 15.24
C LEU A 50 21.24 -8.54 15.77
N GLU A 51 21.44 -8.99 17.01
CA GLU A 51 22.78 -9.15 17.60
C GLU A 51 23.61 -10.20 16.86
N GLN A 52 23.01 -11.32 16.44
CA GLN A 52 23.67 -12.31 15.60
C GLN A 52 24.06 -11.76 14.22
N GLN A 53 23.26 -10.84 13.69
CA GLN A 53 23.56 -10.13 12.43
C GLN A 53 24.60 -9.00 12.61
N GLY A 54 25.06 -8.75 13.84
CA GLY A 54 26.12 -7.80 14.14
C GLY A 54 25.65 -6.39 14.50
N VAL A 55 24.36 -6.23 14.84
CA VAL A 55 23.80 -4.99 15.38
C VAL A 55 23.80 -5.06 16.91
N LYS A 56 24.55 -4.19 17.58
CA LYS A 56 24.75 -4.24 19.04
C LYS A 56 23.72 -3.37 19.77
N THR A 57 23.03 -3.95 20.75
CA THR A 57 22.19 -3.17 21.68
C THR A 57 23.09 -2.56 22.76
N ILE A 58 22.99 -1.26 23.00
CA ILE A 58 23.72 -0.53 24.05
C ILE A 58 22.75 0.13 25.01
N THR A 59 23.15 0.31 26.27
CA THR A 59 22.34 1.04 27.27
C THR A 59 22.81 2.48 27.45
N ASP A 60 24.08 2.72 27.20
CA ASP A 60 24.70 4.03 27.25
C ASP A 60 25.43 4.34 25.93
N LEU A 61 25.37 5.60 25.50
CA LEU A 61 26.14 6.11 24.37
C LEU A 61 27.66 5.99 24.59
N GLU A 62 28.11 5.84 25.83
CA GLU A 62 29.52 5.56 26.15
C GLU A 62 30.04 4.25 25.58
N GLU A 63 29.15 3.29 25.34
CA GLU A 63 29.50 1.97 24.80
C GLU A 63 29.76 2.00 23.28
N ALA A 64 29.39 3.09 22.60
CA ALA A 64 29.56 3.24 21.16
C ALA A 64 30.95 3.79 20.80
N GLU A 65 31.64 3.13 19.88
CA GLU A 65 32.92 3.60 19.36
C GLU A 65 32.73 4.82 18.45
N PRO A 66 33.60 5.86 18.54
CA PRO A 66 33.56 7.00 17.63
C PRO A 66 33.61 6.59 16.16
N GLY A 67 32.77 7.19 15.32
CA GLY A 67 32.60 6.81 13.91
C GLY A 67 31.66 5.62 13.67
N GLY A 68 31.14 4.99 14.72
CA GLY A 68 30.06 4.01 14.65
C GLY A 68 28.72 4.61 14.20
N ILE A 69 27.77 3.73 13.86
CA ILE A 69 26.41 4.12 13.47
C ILE A 69 25.47 3.93 14.65
N LEU A 70 24.75 4.97 15.05
CA LEU A 70 23.72 4.89 16.09
C LEU A 70 22.33 4.88 15.45
N LEU A 71 21.59 3.81 15.66
CA LEU A 71 20.19 3.70 15.30
C LEU A 71 19.29 4.19 16.43
N ILE A 72 18.44 5.16 16.12
CA ILE A 72 17.35 5.57 17.02
C ILE A 72 16.21 4.58 16.86
N ARG A 73 15.70 4.07 17.98
CA ARG A 73 14.64 3.06 18.02
C ARG A 73 13.29 3.59 17.53
N SER A 74 12.37 2.67 17.22
CA SER A 74 11.01 2.97 16.72
C SER A 74 10.21 3.93 17.62
N HIS A 75 10.42 3.86 18.94
CA HIS A 75 9.81 4.73 19.96
C HIS A 75 10.38 6.15 20.01
N GLY A 76 11.42 6.45 19.23
CA GLY A 76 12.08 7.75 19.23
C GLY A 76 13.06 7.96 20.37
N ALA A 77 13.66 9.14 20.32
CA ALA A 77 14.57 9.68 21.32
C ALA A 77 14.40 11.21 21.43
N GLY A 78 14.79 11.77 22.57
CA GLY A 78 14.81 13.22 22.77
C GLY A 78 15.95 13.92 22.01
N PRO A 79 15.84 15.24 21.72
CA PRO A 79 16.86 16.02 21.01
C PRO A 79 18.28 15.90 21.59
N GLN A 80 18.39 15.75 22.91
CA GLN A 80 19.66 15.59 23.62
C GLN A 80 20.40 14.31 23.24
N VAL A 81 19.69 13.23 22.88
CA VAL A 81 20.32 11.98 22.42
C VAL A 81 20.97 12.20 21.06
N PHE A 82 20.30 12.93 20.16
CA PHE A 82 20.85 13.29 18.85
C PHE A 82 22.10 14.18 19.00
N ALA A 83 22.03 15.20 19.86
CA ALA A 83 23.16 16.08 20.14
C ALA A 83 24.35 15.31 20.72
N ALA A 84 24.13 14.47 21.73
CA ALA A 84 25.17 13.66 22.36
C ALA A 84 25.82 12.66 21.40
N ALA A 85 25.04 12.08 20.49
CA ALA A 85 25.56 11.19 19.46
C ALA A 85 26.44 11.93 18.45
N GLN A 86 26.04 13.14 18.03
CA GLN A 86 26.82 13.99 17.14
C GLN A 86 28.14 14.45 17.80
N GLU A 87 28.12 14.84 19.07
CA GLU A 87 29.32 15.24 19.82
C GLU A 87 30.34 14.10 19.92
N ARG A 88 29.88 12.84 20.00
CA ARG A 88 30.73 11.65 19.99
C ARG A 88 31.21 11.24 18.58
N GLY A 89 30.78 11.95 17.53
CA GLY A 89 31.12 11.62 16.15
C GLY A 89 30.43 10.35 15.63
N LEU A 90 29.27 9.99 16.19
CA LEU A 90 28.45 8.87 15.70
C LEU A 90 27.60 9.32 14.50
N LYS A 91 27.46 8.44 13.50
CA LYS A 91 26.50 8.64 12.42
C LYS A 91 25.12 8.22 12.91
N VAL A 92 24.20 9.16 13.06
CA VAL A 92 22.84 8.87 13.52
C VAL A 92 21.95 8.46 12.35
N VAL A 93 21.25 7.34 12.49
CA VAL A 93 20.21 6.87 11.58
C VAL A 93 18.91 6.76 12.36
N ASP A 94 17.90 7.50 11.93
CA ASP A 94 16.67 7.67 12.69
C ASP A 94 15.58 6.68 12.25
N ALA A 95 15.43 5.59 13.01
CA ALA A 95 14.40 4.58 12.78
C ALA A 95 13.10 4.85 13.56
N THR A 96 12.91 6.06 14.12
CA THR A 96 11.67 6.47 14.80
C THR A 96 10.48 6.30 13.87
N CYS A 97 9.39 5.73 14.40
CA CYS A 97 8.14 5.57 13.68
C CYS A 97 7.62 6.96 13.23
N PRO A 98 7.19 7.14 11.96
CA PRO A 98 6.65 8.41 11.50
C PRO A 98 5.48 8.95 12.34
N PHE A 99 4.65 8.07 12.92
CA PHE A 99 3.57 8.47 13.82
C PHE A 99 4.08 9.04 15.15
N VAL A 100 5.19 8.49 15.67
CA VAL A 100 5.85 9.04 16.87
C VAL A 100 6.52 10.38 16.54
N LYS A 101 7.13 10.53 15.36
CA LYS A 101 7.64 11.84 14.93
C LYS A 101 6.52 12.87 14.81
N GLN A 102 5.35 12.46 14.31
CA GLN A 102 4.19 13.34 14.22
C GLN A 102 3.68 13.74 15.61
N GLU A 103 3.65 12.82 16.57
CA GLU A 103 3.35 13.11 17.97
C GLU A 103 4.33 14.15 18.56
N GLN A 104 5.63 13.95 18.35
CA GLN A 104 6.68 14.90 18.75
C GLN A 104 6.46 16.29 18.12
N ASN A 105 6.14 16.35 16.83
CA ASN A 105 5.86 17.62 16.13
C ASN A 105 4.62 18.33 16.70
N TYR A 106 3.55 17.60 17.01
CA TYR A 106 2.37 18.18 17.65
C TYR A 106 2.66 18.66 19.07
N ALA A 107 3.47 17.96 19.84
CA ALA A 107 3.91 18.42 21.15
C ALA A 107 4.68 19.75 21.06
N GLN A 108 5.58 19.88 20.07
CA GLN A 108 6.28 21.14 19.80
C GLN A 108 5.33 22.25 19.34
N GLU A 109 4.36 21.94 18.48
CA GLU A 109 3.34 22.90 18.03
C GLU A 109 2.54 23.45 19.23
N LEU A 110 2.07 22.56 20.11
CA LEU A 110 1.34 22.96 21.32
C LEU A 110 2.18 23.89 22.21
N ARG A 111 3.45 23.57 22.40
CA ARG A 111 4.38 24.42 23.16
C ARG A 111 4.52 25.79 22.51
N ARG A 112 4.76 25.83 21.20
CA ARG A 112 4.90 27.07 20.42
C ARG A 112 3.64 27.94 20.51
N ASP A 113 2.47 27.33 20.51
CA ASP A 113 1.17 27.99 20.61
C ASP A 113 0.81 28.41 22.06
N GLY A 114 1.72 28.18 23.02
CA GLY A 114 1.62 28.62 24.41
C GLY A 114 0.75 27.72 25.30
N TYR A 115 0.46 26.49 24.89
CA TYR A 115 -0.24 25.51 25.73
C TYR A 115 0.73 24.86 26.73
N GLN A 116 0.23 24.51 27.91
CA GLN A 116 0.91 23.52 28.74
C GLN A 116 0.72 22.14 28.10
N VAL A 117 1.82 21.52 27.70
CA VAL A 117 1.80 20.21 27.03
C VAL A 117 1.56 19.12 28.06
N LEU A 118 0.56 18.28 27.79
CA LEU A 118 0.24 17.06 28.52
C LEU A 118 0.53 15.87 27.61
N VAL A 119 1.27 14.89 28.11
CA VAL A 119 1.53 13.63 27.41
C VAL A 119 0.80 12.52 28.14
N VAL A 120 -0.21 11.94 27.50
CA VAL A 120 -1.02 10.86 28.10
C VAL A 120 -0.40 9.52 27.78
N GLY A 121 0.07 8.80 28.81
CA GLY A 121 0.72 7.52 28.64
C GLY A 121 1.46 7.05 29.88
N ASP A 122 2.18 5.95 29.74
CA ASP A 122 3.03 5.42 30.81
C ASP A 122 4.33 6.25 30.95
N PRO A 123 4.60 6.87 32.11
CA PRO A 123 5.78 7.72 32.32
C PRO A 123 7.12 6.99 32.17
N ASN A 124 7.13 5.65 32.30
CA ASN A 124 8.33 4.84 32.13
C ASN A 124 8.51 4.37 30.68
N HIS A 125 7.57 4.68 29.78
CA HIS A 125 7.64 4.22 28.41
C HIS A 125 8.61 5.08 27.58
N PRO A 126 9.53 4.44 26.81
CA PRO A 126 10.46 5.11 25.89
C PRO A 126 9.86 6.23 25.03
N GLU A 127 8.69 5.99 24.45
CA GLU A 127 8.00 6.94 23.58
C GLU A 127 7.56 8.20 24.32
N VAL A 128 6.97 8.03 25.50
CA VAL A 128 6.50 9.13 26.35
C VAL A 128 7.69 9.99 26.78
N GLN A 129 8.80 9.36 27.17
CA GLN A 129 10.04 10.05 27.52
C GLN A 129 10.58 10.86 26.33
N ALA A 130 10.64 10.25 25.14
CA ALA A 130 11.09 10.95 23.94
C ALA A 130 10.24 12.18 23.58
N VAL A 131 8.92 12.11 23.78
CA VAL A 131 8.01 13.25 23.54
C VAL A 131 8.19 14.33 24.60
N VAL A 132 8.30 13.96 25.88
CA VAL A 132 8.57 14.90 27.00
C VAL A 132 9.88 15.65 26.77
N ASP A 133 10.93 14.95 26.36
CA ASP A 133 12.24 15.51 26.08
C ASP A 133 12.22 16.48 24.88
N THR A 134 11.38 16.21 23.89
CA THR A 134 11.20 17.06 22.71
C THR A 134 10.65 18.44 23.05
N VAL A 135 9.98 18.57 24.19
CA VAL A 135 9.47 19.84 24.74
C VAL A 135 10.26 20.29 25.97
N GLU A 136 11.56 19.99 26.00
CA GLU A 136 12.51 20.38 27.06
C GLU A 136 12.09 19.95 28.48
N GLY A 137 11.34 18.85 28.60
CA GLY A 137 10.87 18.35 29.89
C GLY A 137 9.75 19.18 30.53
N GLU A 138 9.22 20.20 29.85
CA GLU A 138 8.15 21.06 30.37
C GLU A 138 6.75 20.41 30.29
N ALA A 139 6.66 19.19 29.75
CA ALA A 139 5.42 18.44 29.67
C ALA A 139 5.04 17.79 31.01
N VAL A 140 3.73 17.77 31.28
CA VAL A 140 3.17 16.98 32.38
C VAL A 140 2.71 15.63 31.84
N VAL A 141 3.35 14.56 32.30
CA VAL A 141 2.87 13.21 32.00
C VAL A 141 1.62 12.91 32.81
N VAL A 142 0.59 12.43 32.11
CA VAL A 142 -0.70 12.02 32.64
C VAL A 142 -0.82 10.51 32.46
N ASN A 143 -0.67 9.76 33.54
CA ASN A 143 -0.84 8.31 33.53
C ASN A 143 -2.30 7.95 33.86
N PRO A 144 -3.10 7.41 32.92
CA PRO A 144 -4.49 7.05 33.19
C PRO A 144 -4.63 5.93 34.25
N ALA A 145 -3.61 5.08 34.42
CA ALA A 145 -3.61 4.04 35.43
C ALA A 145 -3.47 4.57 36.87
N CYS A 146 -2.97 5.80 37.03
CA CYS A 146 -2.75 6.44 38.32
C CYS A 146 -3.36 7.86 38.38
N PRO A 147 -4.72 8.00 38.38
CA PRO A 147 -5.37 9.31 38.33
C PRO A 147 -5.02 10.26 39.47
N GLU A 148 -4.78 9.72 40.66
CA GLU A 148 -4.45 10.48 41.87
C GLU A 148 -3.13 11.27 41.73
N GLU A 149 -2.18 10.76 40.93
CA GLU A 149 -0.83 11.33 40.80
C GLU A 149 -0.78 12.61 39.95
N TRP A 150 -1.69 12.74 38.98
CA TRP A 150 -1.67 13.87 38.05
C TRP A 150 -2.82 14.85 38.29
N ARG A 151 -3.94 14.43 38.88
CA ARG A 151 -5.05 15.33 39.22
C ARG A 151 -4.69 16.41 40.24
N THR A 152 -3.65 16.17 41.03
CA THR A 152 -3.13 17.12 42.03
C THR A 152 -2.11 18.11 41.45
N LYS A 153 -1.68 17.92 40.18
CA LYS A 153 -0.69 18.79 39.54
C LYS A 153 -1.31 20.14 39.13
N PRO A 154 -0.52 21.22 39.11
CA PRO A 154 -0.99 22.52 38.67
C PRO A 154 -1.21 22.54 37.15
N PHE A 155 -2.44 22.88 36.73
CA PHE A 155 -2.83 23.06 35.34
C PHE A 155 -2.96 24.54 34.98
N LYS A 156 -2.36 24.94 33.86
CA LYS A 156 -2.56 26.26 33.25
C LYS A 156 -3.92 26.32 32.56
N PRO A 157 -4.48 27.53 32.33
CA PRO A 157 -5.77 27.67 31.65
C PRO A 157 -5.82 27.08 30.22
N LYS A 158 -4.70 27.11 29.48
CA LYS A 158 -4.57 26.53 28.14
C LYS A 158 -3.80 25.21 28.23
N LEU A 159 -4.49 24.10 27.96
CA LEU A 159 -3.92 22.75 27.99
C LEU A 159 -3.88 22.17 26.58
N GLY A 160 -2.74 21.58 26.23
CA GLY A 160 -2.52 20.91 24.95
C GLY A 160 -2.17 19.46 25.21
N LEU A 161 -2.82 18.52 24.54
CA LEU A 161 -2.70 17.10 24.84
C LEU A 161 -2.25 16.30 23.62
N VAL A 162 -1.23 15.47 23.82
CA VAL A 162 -0.83 14.37 22.92
C VAL A 162 -0.89 13.05 23.71
N CYS A 163 -0.93 11.94 22.98
CA CYS A 163 -1.15 10.60 23.53
C CYS A 163 -0.09 9.62 23.01
N GLN A 164 0.40 8.77 23.91
CA GLN A 164 1.17 7.60 23.52
C GLN A 164 0.42 6.81 22.43
N THR A 165 1.11 6.44 21.35
CA THR A 165 0.56 5.80 20.16
C THR A 165 -0.11 4.46 20.43
N THR A 166 0.28 3.79 21.52
CA THR A 166 -0.28 2.51 21.99
C THR A 166 -1.36 2.66 23.08
N LEU A 167 -1.79 3.89 23.40
CA LEU A 167 -2.79 4.15 24.44
C LEU A 167 -4.18 3.63 24.03
N PRO A 168 -4.95 3.00 24.93
CA PRO A 168 -6.36 2.70 24.71
C PRO A 168 -7.22 3.96 24.58
N GLN A 169 -8.14 3.97 23.62
CA GLN A 169 -9.00 5.13 23.34
C GLN A 169 -9.94 5.51 24.51
N GLU A 170 -10.41 4.51 25.27
CA GLU A 170 -11.21 4.69 26.49
C GLU A 170 -10.45 5.46 27.59
N GLN A 171 -9.15 5.24 27.71
CA GLN A 171 -8.31 5.94 28.69
C GLN A 171 -8.10 7.40 28.30
N LEU A 172 -7.94 7.68 27.00
CA LEU A 172 -7.91 9.04 26.50
C LEU A 172 -9.22 9.79 26.81
N ALA A 173 -10.37 9.17 26.53
CA ALA A 173 -11.67 9.77 26.83
C ALA A 173 -11.81 10.14 28.32
N THR A 174 -11.43 9.21 29.21
CA THR A 174 -11.45 9.42 30.67
C THR A 174 -10.56 10.60 31.09
N VAL A 175 -9.37 10.74 30.50
CA VAL A 175 -8.47 11.87 30.79
C VAL A 175 -9.06 13.19 30.30
N VAL A 176 -9.59 13.22 29.08
CA VAL A 176 -10.22 14.42 28.51
C VAL A 176 -11.39 14.88 29.39
N GLU A 177 -12.28 13.96 29.78
CA GLU A 177 -13.41 14.26 30.67
C GLU A 177 -12.95 14.88 32.00
N ALA A 178 -11.87 14.36 32.59
CA ALA A 178 -11.32 14.88 33.84
C ALA A 178 -10.63 16.26 33.69
N LEU A 179 -10.16 16.62 32.49
CA LEU A 179 -9.50 17.89 32.22
C LEU A 179 -10.48 19.01 31.83
N LEU A 180 -11.67 18.69 31.30
CA LEU A 180 -12.68 19.67 30.89
C LEU A 180 -13.06 20.69 32.00
N PRO A 181 -13.20 20.32 33.29
CA PRO A 181 -13.57 21.28 34.33
C PRO A 181 -12.43 22.23 34.74
N VAL A 182 -11.18 21.86 34.48
CA VAL A 182 -9.99 22.62 34.92
C VAL A 182 -9.39 23.47 33.79
N ALA A 183 -9.56 23.06 32.53
CA ALA A 183 -9.06 23.79 31.37
C ALA A 183 -10.04 24.91 30.96
N LYS A 184 -9.53 26.12 30.71
CA LYS A 184 -10.30 27.14 29.99
C LYS A 184 -10.31 26.88 28.48
N GLU A 185 -9.24 26.27 27.97
CA GLU A 185 -9.08 25.88 26.58
C GLU A 185 -8.29 24.58 26.53
N LEU A 186 -8.83 23.57 25.83
CA LEU A 186 -8.22 22.25 25.70
C LEU A 186 -8.07 21.91 24.21
N LYS A 187 -6.82 21.81 23.73
CA LYS A 187 -6.48 21.37 22.37
C LYS A 187 -5.99 19.93 22.43
N VAL A 188 -6.69 19.01 21.78
CA VAL A 188 -6.37 17.57 21.80
C VAL A 188 -5.90 17.12 20.44
N PHE A 189 -4.66 16.62 20.37
CA PHE A 189 -4.18 15.84 19.25
C PHE A 189 -4.25 14.36 19.63
N ASN A 190 -5.21 13.65 19.05
CA ASN A 190 -5.30 12.21 19.23
C ASN A 190 -4.22 11.53 18.37
N THR A 191 -3.10 11.21 18.99
CA THR A 191 -1.92 10.59 18.37
C THR A 191 -1.90 9.07 18.53
N ILE A 192 -3.00 8.45 18.97
CA ILE A 192 -3.16 6.99 19.01
C ILE A 192 -3.06 6.45 17.58
N CYS A 193 -2.19 5.46 17.37
CA CYS A 193 -1.94 4.92 16.03
C CYS A 193 -3.13 4.05 15.55
N HIS A 194 -3.49 4.19 14.27
CA HIS A 194 -4.54 3.37 13.66
C HIS A 194 -4.24 1.87 13.73
N ALA A 195 -2.96 1.47 13.61
CA ALA A 195 -2.57 0.07 13.76
C ALA A 195 -2.89 -0.50 15.16
N THR A 196 -2.85 0.34 16.19
CA THR A 196 -3.27 -0.01 17.55
C THR A 196 -4.80 -0.19 17.59
N ILE A 197 -5.55 0.80 17.07
CA ILE A 197 -7.02 0.79 17.07
C ILE A 197 -7.57 -0.42 16.30
N ALA A 198 -7.09 -0.63 15.07
CA ALA A 198 -7.51 -1.73 14.22
C ALA A 198 -7.24 -3.09 14.86
N ARG A 199 -6.06 -3.27 15.47
CA ARG A 199 -5.69 -4.53 16.13
C ARG A 199 -6.51 -4.80 17.39
N GLN A 200 -6.82 -3.76 18.17
CA GLN A 200 -7.70 -3.87 19.34
C GLN A 200 -9.14 -4.21 18.93
N ALA A 201 -9.67 -3.54 17.91
CA ALA A 201 -11.02 -3.81 17.38
C ALA A 201 -11.12 -5.23 16.79
N GLU A 202 -10.12 -5.66 16.02
CA GLU A 202 -10.04 -7.02 15.49
C GLU A 202 -9.95 -8.05 16.62
N THR A 203 -9.11 -7.80 17.64
CA THR A 203 -8.97 -8.71 18.78
C THR A 203 -10.29 -8.85 19.54
N ALA A 204 -11.02 -7.75 19.76
CA ALA A 204 -12.35 -7.78 20.37
C ALA A 204 -13.34 -8.60 19.53
N LYS A 205 -13.34 -8.43 18.19
CA LYS A 205 -14.19 -9.18 17.28
C LYS A 205 -13.84 -10.67 17.28
N LEU A 206 -12.56 -11.01 17.15
CA LEU A 206 -12.06 -12.37 17.18
C LEU A 206 -12.42 -13.06 18.50
N ALA A 207 -12.25 -12.36 19.63
CA ALA A 207 -12.58 -12.89 20.95
C ALA A 207 -14.06 -13.27 21.11
N GLN A 208 -14.97 -12.62 20.38
CA GLN A 208 -16.41 -12.95 20.38
C GLN A 208 -16.75 -14.17 19.52
N GLU A 209 -15.88 -14.55 18.58
CA GLU A 209 -16.10 -15.62 17.61
C GLU A 209 -15.39 -16.95 17.98
N VAL A 210 -14.58 -16.96 19.04
CA VAL A 210 -13.72 -18.09 19.43
C VAL A 210 -13.96 -18.59 20.85
N ASP A 211 -13.74 -19.88 21.10
CA ASP A 211 -13.93 -20.50 22.41
C ASP A 211 -12.76 -20.26 23.38
N VAL A 212 -11.59 -19.93 22.82
CA VAL A 212 -10.35 -19.58 23.50
C VAL A 212 -9.50 -18.70 22.59
N LEU A 213 -8.84 -17.70 23.16
CA LEU A 213 -7.95 -16.79 22.44
C LEU A 213 -6.51 -16.89 22.98
N LEU A 214 -5.56 -17.05 22.08
CA LEU A 214 -4.13 -17.00 22.39
C LEU A 214 -3.55 -15.68 21.85
N VAL A 215 -2.93 -14.91 22.73
CA VAL A 215 -2.28 -13.64 22.38
C VAL A 215 -0.77 -13.80 22.50
N ILE A 216 -0.08 -13.68 21.36
CA ILE A 216 1.35 -13.92 21.26
C ILE A 216 2.13 -12.61 21.37
N GLY A 217 3.09 -12.55 22.29
CA GLY A 217 4.09 -11.48 22.32
C GLY A 217 4.74 -11.31 23.69
N GLY A 218 5.75 -10.44 23.77
CA GLY A 218 6.51 -10.26 25.01
C GLY A 218 5.65 -9.82 26.20
N LYS A 219 5.94 -10.35 27.40
CA LYS A 219 5.23 -10.01 28.66
C LYS A 219 5.34 -8.54 29.06
N ASN A 220 6.42 -7.88 28.62
CA ASN A 220 6.67 -6.46 28.86
C ASN A 220 6.01 -5.53 27.83
N SER A 221 5.37 -6.06 26.78
CA SER A 221 4.71 -5.25 25.75
C SER A 221 3.38 -4.70 26.27
N ALA A 222 3.28 -3.36 26.40
CA ALA A 222 2.05 -2.68 26.78
C ALA A 222 0.89 -2.99 25.80
N ASN A 223 1.18 -2.93 24.50
CA ASN A 223 0.19 -3.27 23.47
C ASN A 223 -0.31 -4.72 23.60
N THR A 224 0.60 -5.68 23.80
CA THR A 224 0.22 -7.11 23.92
C THR A 224 -0.64 -7.36 25.15
N ARG A 225 -0.27 -6.78 26.31
CA ARG A 225 -1.09 -6.88 27.54
C ARG A 225 -2.50 -6.34 27.33
N LYS A 226 -2.65 -5.24 26.58
CA LYS A 226 -3.98 -4.70 26.28
C LYS A 226 -4.82 -5.63 25.41
N LEU A 227 -4.22 -6.31 24.43
CA LEU A 227 -4.93 -7.33 23.63
C LEU A 227 -5.43 -8.48 24.51
N VAL A 228 -4.65 -8.89 25.51
CA VAL A 228 -5.04 -9.90 26.50
C VAL A 228 -6.24 -9.43 27.33
N GLU A 229 -6.20 -8.19 27.83
CA GLU A 229 -7.31 -7.60 28.59
C GLU A 229 -8.60 -7.53 27.76
N ILE A 230 -8.50 -7.10 26.51
CA ILE A 230 -9.63 -7.02 25.58
C ILE A 230 -10.20 -8.42 25.32
N GLY A 231 -9.34 -9.40 25.03
CA GLY A 231 -9.77 -10.77 24.81
C GLY A 231 -10.46 -11.37 26.03
N ALA A 232 -9.88 -11.17 27.22
CA ALA A 232 -10.37 -11.70 28.49
C ALA A 232 -11.76 -11.17 28.87
N ALA A 233 -12.19 -10.03 28.31
CA ALA A 233 -13.53 -9.50 28.49
C ALA A 233 -14.62 -10.34 27.77
N PHE A 234 -14.25 -11.16 26.77
CA PHE A 234 -15.19 -11.92 25.95
C PHE A 234 -15.01 -13.44 26.04
N THR A 235 -13.76 -13.93 26.11
CA THR A 235 -13.44 -15.37 26.05
C THR A 235 -12.19 -15.69 26.88
N PRO A 236 -12.00 -16.93 27.38
CA PRO A 236 -10.74 -17.33 28.02
C PRO A 236 -9.55 -16.98 27.14
N THR A 237 -8.69 -16.10 27.64
CA THR A 237 -7.59 -15.52 26.87
C THR A 237 -6.26 -15.75 27.59
N TYR A 238 -5.26 -16.23 26.86
CA TYR A 238 -3.95 -16.56 27.41
C TYR A 238 -2.84 -15.79 26.71
N HIS A 239 -1.96 -15.19 27.51
CA HIS A 239 -0.75 -14.51 27.04
C HIS A 239 0.40 -15.51 26.97
N ILE A 240 0.95 -15.73 25.79
CA ILE A 240 2.07 -16.65 25.56
C ILE A 240 3.20 -15.96 24.78
N GLU A 241 4.45 -16.40 24.99
CA GLU A 241 5.59 -16.05 24.15
C GLU A 241 6.01 -17.21 23.24
N SER A 242 5.54 -18.44 23.47
CA SER A 242 5.89 -19.59 22.63
C SER A 242 4.84 -20.70 22.69
N GLY A 243 4.89 -21.62 21.72
CA GLY A 243 4.03 -22.82 21.73
C GLY A 243 4.24 -23.70 22.96
N ALA A 244 5.44 -23.65 23.56
CA ALA A 244 5.77 -24.41 24.77
C ALA A 244 5.05 -23.93 26.03
N GLU A 245 4.52 -22.69 26.05
CA GLU A 245 3.73 -22.17 27.17
C GLU A 245 2.25 -22.57 27.10
N ILE A 246 1.82 -23.24 26.03
CA ILE A 246 0.43 -23.64 25.87
C ILE A 246 0.15 -24.87 26.72
N ASP A 247 -0.73 -24.73 27.71
CA ASP A 247 -1.25 -25.88 28.46
C ASP A 247 -2.33 -26.59 27.62
N PRO A 248 -2.17 -27.89 27.30
CA PRO A 248 -3.18 -28.66 26.57
C PRO A 248 -4.58 -28.62 27.22
N GLN A 249 -4.68 -28.40 28.53
CA GLN A 249 -5.96 -28.27 29.24
C GLN A 249 -6.76 -27.04 28.80
N TRP A 250 -6.10 -25.95 28.37
CA TRP A 250 -6.78 -24.75 27.87
C TRP A 250 -7.59 -25.03 26.59
N LEU A 251 -7.15 -26.04 25.83
CA LEU A 251 -7.73 -26.41 24.54
C LEU A 251 -8.76 -27.54 24.65
N ALA A 252 -8.86 -28.19 25.82
CA ALA A 252 -9.73 -29.33 26.03
C ALA A 252 -11.21 -28.95 25.84
N GLY A 253 -11.89 -29.62 24.90
CA GLY A 253 -13.30 -29.39 24.61
C GLY A 253 -13.63 -28.10 23.84
N LYS A 254 -12.62 -27.29 23.50
CA LYS A 254 -12.76 -26.09 22.65
C LYS A 254 -12.84 -26.52 21.19
N LYS A 255 -13.61 -25.82 20.35
CA LYS A 255 -13.76 -26.09 18.91
C LYS A 255 -13.10 -25.01 18.06
N ILE A 256 -13.18 -23.75 18.47
CA ILE A 256 -12.63 -22.62 17.72
C ILE A 256 -11.55 -21.94 18.56
N ILE A 257 -10.32 -21.93 18.05
CA ILE A 257 -9.15 -21.33 18.70
C ILE A 257 -8.79 -20.07 17.91
N GLY A 258 -8.79 -18.93 18.59
CA GLY A 258 -8.29 -17.67 18.04
C GLY A 258 -6.82 -17.49 18.35
N VAL A 259 -6.06 -16.97 17.38
CA VAL A 259 -4.68 -16.56 17.55
C VAL A 259 -4.53 -15.11 17.10
N THR A 260 -3.99 -14.26 17.96
CA THR A 260 -3.59 -12.89 17.62
C THR A 260 -2.20 -12.61 18.19
N ALA A 261 -1.58 -11.51 17.78
CA ALA A 261 -0.23 -11.18 18.20
C ALA A 261 -0.03 -9.67 18.32
N GLY A 262 0.83 -9.28 19.26
CA GLY A 262 1.22 -7.88 19.45
C GLY A 262 2.04 -7.30 18.30
N ALA A 263 2.10 -5.97 18.24
CA ALA A 263 2.81 -5.21 17.20
C ALA A 263 4.32 -5.47 17.11
N SER A 264 4.92 -6.16 18.09
CA SER A 264 6.34 -6.51 18.12
C SER A 264 6.58 -8.02 17.98
N THR A 265 5.57 -8.80 17.57
CA THR A 265 5.68 -10.25 17.41
C THR A 265 5.93 -10.59 15.92
N PRO A 266 7.04 -11.27 15.56
CA PRO A 266 7.31 -11.68 14.18
C PRO A 266 6.37 -12.79 13.71
N GLN A 267 6.16 -12.85 12.38
CA GLN A 267 5.35 -13.89 11.75
C GLN A 267 5.86 -15.31 12.06
N SER A 268 7.18 -15.50 12.14
CA SER A 268 7.78 -16.79 12.48
C SER A 268 7.35 -17.32 13.85
N GLN A 269 7.17 -16.44 14.83
CA GLN A 269 6.70 -16.80 16.17
C GLN A 269 5.20 -17.14 16.18
N ILE A 270 4.41 -16.49 15.31
CA ILE A 270 3.00 -16.82 15.10
C ILE A 270 2.89 -18.20 14.44
N SER A 271 3.66 -18.44 13.38
CA SER A 271 3.72 -19.73 12.68
C SER A 271 4.13 -20.86 13.62
N GLU A 272 5.15 -20.68 14.48
CA GLU A 272 5.57 -21.68 15.48
C GLU A 272 4.42 -22.10 16.41
N VAL A 273 3.64 -21.12 16.89
CA VAL A 273 2.47 -21.39 17.75
C VAL A 273 1.38 -22.11 16.98
N VAL A 274 1.12 -21.71 15.74
CA VAL A 274 0.11 -22.35 14.87
C VAL A 274 0.50 -23.78 14.54
N ASP A 275 1.77 -24.04 14.23
CA ASP A 275 2.30 -25.38 13.96
C ASP A 275 2.19 -26.27 15.20
N TRP A 276 2.49 -25.71 16.38
CA TRP A 276 2.31 -26.41 17.64
C TRP A 276 0.84 -26.79 17.86
N LEU A 277 -0.10 -25.88 17.60
CA LEU A 277 -1.53 -26.14 17.71
C LEU A 277 -1.97 -27.23 16.72
N GLN A 278 -1.46 -27.20 15.48
CA GLN A 278 -1.77 -28.21 14.47
C GLN A 278 -1.32 -29.62 14.87
N GLN A 279 -0.17 -29.74 15.55
CA GLN A 279 0.39 -31.02 15.98
C GLN A 279 -0.27 -31.56 17.25
N ASN A 280 -0.64 -30.69 18.19
CA ASN A 280 -1.06 -31.11 19.54
C ASN A 280 -2.57 -31.05 19.78
N TYR A 281 -3.34 -30.38 18.91
CA TYR A 281 -4.79 -30.30 19.04
C TYR A 281 -5.50 -31.45 18.34
N THR A 282 -6.17 -32.29 19.12
CA THR A 282 -6.78 -33.56 18.70
C THR A 282 -8.14 -33.43 17.99
N GLY A 283 -8.66 -32.22 17.77
CA GLY A 283 -10.01 -31.97 17.25
C GLY A 283 -10.18 -32.03 15.71
N GLY A 284 -9.11 -32.28 14.96
CA GLY A 284 -9.07 -32.25 13.49
C GLY A 284 -9.28 -30.83 12.94
N ILE A 285 -8.24 -30.22 12.36
CA ILE A 285 -8.20 -28.78 12.09
C ILE A 285 -8.46 -28.46 10.61
N THR A 286 -9.29 -27.46 10.34
CA THR A 286 -9.27 -26.68 9.11
C THR A 286 -8.77 -25.26 9.41
N MET A 287 -7.75 -24.80 8.67
CA MET A 287 -7.33 -23.39 8.71
C MET A 287 -8.29 -22.57 7.85
N GLU A 288 -8.82 -21.47 8.41
CA GLU A 288 -9.34 -20.38 7.61
C GLU A 288 -8.51 -19.14 7.93
N ASN A 289 -7.68 -18.77 6.95
CA ASN A 289 -7.07 -17.46 6.92
C ASN A 289 -8.13 -16.46 6.46
N GLN A 290 -8.41 -15.42 7.24
CA GLN A 290 -9.07 -14.21 6.73
C GLN A 290 -8.05 -13.35 5.94
N VAL A 291 -7.25 -13.98 5.06
CA VAL A 291 -6.32 -13.24 4.19
C VAL A 291 -7.13 -12.75 3.00
N THR A 292 -7.61 -11.52 3.05
CA THR A 292 -7.99 -10.80 1.84
C THR A 292 -6.71 -10.25 1.20
N ASN A 293 -6.51 -10.63 -0.07
CA ASN A 293 -5.40 -10.32 -0.98
C ASN A 293 -4.42 -9.20 -0.57
N GLY A 294 -3.15 -9.58 -0.47
CA GLY A 294 -1.98 -8.69 -0.50
C GLY A 294 -0.69 -9.50 -0.48
N HIS A 295 -0.23 -9.90 -1.66
CA HIS A 295 1.02 -10.62 -1.89
C HIS A 295 2.23 -9.75 -1.49
N LEU A 296 3.18 -10.32 -0.75
CA LEU A 296 4.61 -10.03 -0.92
C LEU A 296 5.32 -11.38 -0.99
N THR A 297 5.58 -11.83 -2.22
CA THR A 297 6.57 -12.87 -2.50
C THR A 297 7.94 -12.21 -2.49
N GLU A 298 8.86 -12.83 -1.77
CA GLU A 298 10.28 -12.55 -1.80
C GLU A 298 10.85 -12.84 -3.19
N GLU A 299 11.31 -11.82 -3.92
CA GLU A 299 12.38 -11.93 -4.91
C GLU A 299 13.27 -10.68 -4.83
N GLY A 300 14.58 -10.90 -4.90
CA GLY A 300 15.62 -9.94 -4.57
C GLY A 300 15.97 -8.91 -5.64
N ASP A 301 16.64 -7.86 -5.16
CA ASP A 301 17.46 -6.84 -5.83
C ASP A 301 16.86 -6.03 -6.99
N GLN A 302 16.54 -4.76 -6.70
CA GLN A 302 17.37 -3.60 -7.07
C GLN A 302 16.87 -2.35 -6.33
N VAL A 303 17.70 -1.81 -5.44
CA VAL A 303 17.39 -0.66 -4.59
C VAL A 303 17.85 0.62 -5.27
N GLU A 304 16.92 1.42 -5.80
CA GLU A 304 17.06 2.88 -5.89
C GLU A 304 15.68 3.57 -5.74
N ASN A 305 15.57 4.47 -4.75
CA ASN A 305 14.52 5.49 -4.53
C ASN A 305 13.07 5.05 -4.17
N THR A 306 12.88 4.07 -3.28
CA THR A 306 11.55 3.71 -2.71
C THR A 306 11.25 4.23 -1.29
N GLU A 307 12.18 4.94 -0.64
CA GLU A 307 11.98 5.35 0.77
C GLU A 307 10.86 6.40 0.95
N ALA A 308 10.73 7.35 0.02
CA ALA A 308 9.76 8.44 0.16
C ALA A 308 8.31 8.02 -0.13
N THR A 309 8.09 6.99 -0.97
CA THR A 309 6.76 6.56 -1.39
C THR A 309 6.05 5.76 -0.30
N MET A 310 6.76 4.82 0.34
CA MET A 310 6.18 3.98 1.42
C MET A 310 5.86 4.77 2.70
N ASP A 311 6.73 5.71 3.10
CA ASP A 311 6.49 6.57 4.26
C ASP A 311 5.29 7.52 4.02
N SER A 312 5.07 7.93 2.76
CA SER A 312 3.95 8.79 2.36
C SER A 312 2.61 8.04 2.30
N GLU A 313 2.59 6.83 1.71
CA GLU A 313 1.37 5.99 1.62
C GLU A 313 0.83 5.58 3.01
N ALA A 314 1.72 5.28 3.96
CA ALA A 314 1.34 4.97 5.34
C ALA A 314 0.82 6.19 6.13
N MET A 315 1.36 7.40 5.85
CA MET A 315 0.81 8.64 6.42
C MET A 315 -0.55 9.00 5.82
N LEU A 316 -0.77 8.72 4.53
CA LEU A 316 -2.06 8.92 3.85
C LEU A 316 -3.17 8.03 4.44
N LEU A 317 -2.83 6.78 4.81
CA LEU A 317 -3.76 5.84 5.46
C LEU A 317 -4.27 6.32 6.84
N ASN A 318 -3.58 7.25 7.50
CA ASN A 318 -3.96 7.78 8.82
C ASN A 318 -4.60 9.19 8.75
N GLN A 319 -4.76 9.75 7.54
CA GLN A 319 -5.53 10.97 7.28
C GLN A 319 -6.87 10.66 6.60
N ASN A 320 -7.71 9.83 7.21
CA ASN A 320 -9.11 9.70 6.76
C ASN A 320 -10.00 10.82 7.31
N ILE A 321 -9.54 12.05 7.12
CA ILE A 321 -10.43 13.12 6.67
C ILE A 321 -9.83 13.49 5.31
N PRO A 322 -10.39 13.02 4.18
CA PRO A 322 -9.88 13.39 2.87
C PRO A 322 -9.88 14.92 2.80
N ARG A 323 -8.70 15.53 2.84
CA ARG A 323 -8.56 16.92 2.44
C ARG A 323 -8.78 16.92 0.96
N LEU A 324 -9.99 17.28 0.56
CA LEU A 324 -10.37 17.38 -0.85
C LEU A 324 -9.50 18.46 -1.49
N GLU A 325 -8.44 18.06 -2.19
CA GLU A 325 -7.64 19.00 -2.98
C GLU A 325 -8.24 19.11 -4.38
N VAL A 326 -8.29 20.34 -4.90
CA VAL A 326 -8.84 20.59 -6.24
C VAL A 326 -7.97 19.88 -7.28
N GLY A 327 -8.57 18.95 -8.04
CA GLY A 327 -7.91 18.14 -9.06
C GLY A 327 -7.64 16.68 -8.64
N GLU A 328 -7.87 16.30 -7.38
CA GLU A 328 -7.68 14.94 -6.90
C GLU A 328 -8.83 14.01 -7.31
N ILE A 329 -8.49 12.75 -7.65
CA ILE A 329 -9.46 11.68 -7.95
C ILE A 329 -9.63 10.82 -6.70
N ILE A 330 -10.86 10.76 -6.18
CA ILE A 330 -11.22 10.04 -4.96
C ILE A 330 -12.31 9.00 -5.21
N GLU A 331 -12.37 7.97 -4.37
CA GLU A 331 -13.44 6.97 -4.41
C GLU A 331 -14.64 7.46 -3.58
N ALA A 332 -15.82 7.50 -4.21
CA ALA A 332 -17.08 7.91 -3.61
C ALA A 332 -18.08 6.76 -3.66
N THR A 333 -18.86 6.58 -2.60
CA THR A 333 -19.98 5.62 -2.55
C THR A 333 -21.30 6.37 -2.75
N VAL A 334 -22.13 5.92 -3.68
CA VAL A 334 -23.43 6.54 -3.96
C VAL A 334 -24.39 6.30 -2.78
N VAL A 335 -24.85 7.36 -2.14
CA VAL A 335 -25.77 7.33 -0.99
C VAL A 335 -27.23 7.51 -1.44
N ALA A 336 -27.45 8.40 -2.42
CA ALA A 336 -28.78 8.61 -2.98
C ALA A 336 -28.69 8.98 -4.47
N VAL A 337 -29.69 8.57 -5.24
CA VAL A 337 -29.81 8.87 -6.67
C VAL A 337 -31.14 9.60 -6.88
N ASP A 338 -31.08 10.86 -7.29
CA ASP A 338 -32.25 11.65 -7.69
C ASP A 338 -32.34 11.74 -9.22
N LYS A 339 -33.36 12.45 -9.73
CA LYS A 339 -33.56 12.61 -11.19
C LYS A 339 -32.50 13.49 -11.85
N GLU A 340 -31.95 14.47 -11.12
CA GLU A 340 -31.05 15.50 -11.67
C GLU A 340 -29.67 15.57 -10.98
N GLU A 341 -29.51 14.92 -9.82
CA GLU A 341 -28.26 14.86 -9.06
C GLU A 341 -28.09 13.51 -8.35
N ILE A 342 -26.86 13.16 -7.99
CA ILE A 342 -26.58 12.03 -7.10
C ILE A 342 -25.83 12.53 -5.86
N ALA A 343 -26.15 11.97 -4.69
CA ALA A 343 -25.40 12.20 -3.47
C ALA A 343 -24.39 11.07 -3.26
N VAL A 344 -23.14 11.42 -3.01
CA VAL A 344 -22.03 10.50 -2.84
C VAL A 344 -21.25 10.81 -1.57
N ASN A 345 -20.81 9.76 -0.89
CA ASN A 345 -19.98 9.86 0.31
C ASN A 345 -18.54 9.44 -0.02
N VAL A 346 -17.58 10.32 0.26
CA VAL A 346 -16.16 10.13 -0.05
C VAL A 346 -15.32 9.77 1.18
N GLY A 347 -15.93 9.19 2.23
CA GLY A 347 -15.21 8.77 3.44
C GLY A 347 -15.11 9.83 4.53
N GLY A 348 -16.20 10.58 4.77
CA GLY A 348 -16.27 11.62 5.81
C GLY A 348 -17.67 11.82 6.41
N LYS A 349 -17.85 12.84 7.26
CA LYS A 349 -19.15 13.17 7.90
C LYS A 349 -20.15 13.88 6.99
N SER A 350 -19.78 14.21 5.75
CA SER A 350 -20.59 15.02 4.84
C SER A 350 -20.79 14.32 3.50
N ASP A 351 -22.03 14.37 3.01
CA ASP A 351 -22.40 13.88 1.69
C ASP A 351 -22.22 14.99 0.64
N TYR A 352 -21.78 14.64 -0.55
CA TYR A 352 -21.48 15.56 -1.65
C TYR A 352 -22.39 15.30 -2.85
N THR A 353 -22.82 16.34 -3.56
CA THR A 353 -23.71 16.18 -4.72
C THR A 353 -22.97 16.30 -6.05
N ILE A 354 -23.31 15.42 -6.99
CA ILE A 354 -22.80 15.39 -8.37
C ILE A 354 -23.98 15.61 -9.32
N PRO A 355 -24.01 16.71 -10.08
CA PRO A 355 -25.03 16.93 -11.12
C PRO A 355 -24.92 15.94 -12.27
N LEU A 356 -26.05 15.60 -12.91
CA LEU A 356 -26.11 14.65 -14.03
C LEU A 356 -25.21 15.04 -15.22
N ALA A 357 -24.99 16.34 -15.44
CA ALA A 357 -24.09 16.86 -16.48
C ALA A 357 -22.60 16.53 -16.23
N GLU A 358 -22.23 16.19 -14.99
CA GLU A 358 -20.87 15.79 -14.59
C GLU A 358 -20.76 14.28 -14.34
N LEU A 359 -21.85 13.54 -14.58
CA LEU A 359 -21.94 12.08 -14.47
C LEU A 359 -21.61 11.37 -15.78
N THR A 360 -22.06 11.90 -16.93
CA THR A 360 -21.78 11.32 -18.26
C THR A 360 -21.71 12.41 -19.33
N GLY A 361 -20.99 12.15 -20.43
CA GLY A 361 -20.94 13.04 -21.61
C GLY A 361 -22.10 12.84 -22.60
N GLU A 362 -22.99 11.87 -22.37
CA GLU A 362 -24.13 11.56 -23.23
C GLU A 362 -25.43 12.17 -22.66
N LYS A 363 -26.39 12.51 -23.54
CA LYS A 363 -27.71 12.97 -23.09
C LYS A 363 -28.51 11.78 -22.57
N VAL A 364 -28.50 11.56 -21.26
CA VAL A 364 -29.27 10.51 -20.60
C VAL A 364 -30.46 11.12 -19.84
N GLU A 365 -31.64 10.50 -19.95
CA GLU A 365 -32.89 11.01 -19.36
C GLU A 365 -32.99 10.83 -17.83
N SER A 366 -32.14 10.01 -17.20
CA SER A 366 -32.09 9.87 -15.73
C SER A 366 -30.81 9.21 -15.21
N ALA A 367 -30.38 9.58 -14.00
CA ALA A 367 -29.23 8.96 -13.30
C ALA A 367 -29.50 7.52 -12.80
N HIS A 368 -30.79 7.14 -12.67
CA HIS A 368 -31.22 5.81 -12.24
C HIS A 368 -30.81 4.69 -13.21
N GLY A 369 -30.50 5.02 -14.47
CA GLY A 369 -30.02 4.05 -15.47
C GLY A 369 -28.50 3.81 -15.44
N LEU A 370 -27.73 4.58 -14.65
CA LEU A 370 -26.26 4.63 -14.74
C LEU A 370 -25.54 4.22 -13.45
N VAL A 371 -26.15 4.45 -12.29
CA VAL A 371 -25.58 4.15 -10.97
C VAL A 371 -26.68 3.72 -10.01
N GLN A 372 -26.38 2.76 -9.13
CA GLN A 372 -27.26 2.33 -8.04
C GLN A 372 -26.76 2.84 -6.68
N VAL A 373 -27.68 2.96 -5.73
CA VAL A 373 -27.32 3.28 -4.34
C VAL A 373 -26.43 2.17 -3.80
N GLY A 374 -25.24 2.53 -3.31
CA GLY A 374 -24.20 1.60 -2.85
C GLY A 374 -23.04 1.41 -3.82
N ASP A 375 -23.13 1.90 -5.06
CA ASP A 375 -22.04 1.77 -6.03
C ASP A 375 -20.84 2.65 -5.66
N LYS A 376 -19.63 2.09 -5.82
CA LYS A 376 -18.38 2.84 -5.70
C LYS A 376 -17.99 3.45 -7.05
N ILE A 377 -17.87 4.76 -7.09
CA ILE A 377 -17.50 5.53 -8.30
C ILE A 377 -16.27 6.39 -8.02
N LYS A 378 -15.43 6.61 -9.04
CA LYS A 378 -14.28 7.53 -8.95
C LYS A 378 -14.71 8.92 -9.40
N VAL A 379 -14.39 9.94 -8.60
CA VAL A 379 -14.84 11.32 -8.83
C VAL A 379 -13.69 12.29 -8.59
N MET A 380 -13.62 13.35 -9.37
CA MET A 380 -12.59 14.38 -9.26
C MET A 380 -13.14 15.62 -8.56
N VAL A 381 -12.36 16.20 -7.64
CA VAL A 381 -12.72 17.45 -6.95
C VAL A 381 -12.49 18.64 -7.88
N LEU A 382 -13.56 19.33 -8.30
CA LEU A 382 -13.44 20.50 -9.18
C LEU A 382 -13.20 21.80 -8.43
N GLN A 383 -13.78 21.92 -7.24
CA GLN A 383 -13.68 23.14 -6.42
C GLN A 383 -14.06 22.82 -4.98
N THR A 384 -13.29 23.32 -4.03
CA THR A 384 -13.61 23.33 -2.60
C THR A 384 -14.03 24.72 -2.15
N GLY A 385 -15.12 24.81 -1.37
CA GLY A 385 -15.65 26.07 -0.83
C GLY A 385 -16.51 25.81 0.39
N GLU A 386 -16.65 26.81 1.27
CA GLU A 386 -17.32 26.68 2.58
C GLU A 386 -18.79 26.24 2.51
N GLU A 387 -19.48 26.47 1.39
CA GLU A 387 -20.91 26.14 1.24
C GLU A 387 -21.21 24.93 0.34
N LYS A 388 -20.44 24.66 -0.73
CA LYS A 388 -20.64 23.49 -1.63
C LYS A 388 -19.35 23.07 -2.35
N THR A 389 -18.88 21.85 -2.12
CA THR A 389 -17.82 21.20 -2.91
C THR A 389 -18.41 20.54 -4.15
N ARG A 390 -17.83 20.79 -5.33
CA ARG A 390 -18.28 20.19 -6.61
C ARG A 390 -17.39 19.04 -7.02
N LEU A 391 -18.00 17.88 -7.27
CA LEU A 391 -17.33 16.66 -7.73
C LEU A 391 -17.79 16.32 -9.16
N SER A 392 -16.90 15.73 -9.98
CA SER A 392 -17.21 15.30 -11.35
C SER A 392 -16.67 13.90 -11.64
N LYS A 393 -17.56 13.01 -12.11
CA LYS A 393 -17.20 11.67 -12.56
C LYS A 393 -16.61 11.72 -13.98
N ARG A 394 -17.22 12.49 -14.88
CA ARG A 394 -16.79 12.62 -16.28
C ARG A 394 -15.32 13.04 -16.40
N ARG A 395 -14.89 14.04 -15.61
CA ARG A 395 -13.50 14.49 -15.64
C ARG A 395 -12.53 13.49 -15.00
N ALA A 396 -12.99 12.72 -14.01
CA ALA A 396 -12.20 11.64 -13.43
C ALA A 396 -11.96 10.53 -14.46
N ASP A 397 -12.99 10.14 -15.21
CA ASP A 397 -12.90 9.12 -16.26
C ASP A 397 -11.95 9.58 -17.38
N GLU A 398 -12.05 10.83 -17.84
CA GLU A 398 -11.15 11.41 -18.85
C GLU A 398 -9.67 11.41 -18.41
N GLU A 399 -9.41 11.74 -17.14
CA GLU A 399 -8.04 11.81 -16.60
C GLU A 399 -7.48 10.41 -16.26
N LEU A 400 -8.33 9.45 -15.87
CA LEU A 400 -7.93 8.05 -15.70
C LEU A 400 -7.52 7.43 -17.04
N VAL A 401 -8.29 7.67 -18.09
CA VAL A 401 -7.93 7.23 -19.45
C VAL A 401 -6.63 7.90 -19.90
N TRP A 402 -6.41 9.17 -19.54
CA TRP A 402 -5.16 9.88 -19.81
C TRP A 402 -3.95 9.27 -19.09
N LEU A 403 -4.09 8.92 -17.80
CA LEU A 403 -3.06 8.22 -17.03
C LEU A 403 -2.78 6.82 -17.58
N GLN A 404 -3.82 6.07 -17.96
CA GLN A 404 -3.67 4.77 -18.61
C GLN A 404 -2.90 4.89 -19.93
N MET A 405 -3.11 5.96 -20.71
CA MET A 405 -2.36 6.21 -21.94
C MET A 405 -0.89 6.53 -21.69
N LYS A 406 -0.60 7.25 -20.60
CA LYS A 406 0.77 7.53 -20.17
C LYS A 406 1.48 6.24 -19.75
N ASP A 407 0.83 5.40 -18.96
CA ASP A 407 1.37 4.11 -18.52
C ASP A 407 1.55 3.16 -19.71
N ALA A 408 0.60 3.15 -20.65
CA ALA A 408 0.69 2.36 -21.87
C ALA A 408 1.85 2.80 -22.77
N PHE A 409 2.17 4.10 -22.80
CA PHE A 409 3.36 4.62 -23.49
C PHE A 409 4.66 4.18 -22.81
N GLN A 410 4.74 4.26 -21.47
CA GLN A 410 5.94 3.88 -20.73
C GLN A 410 6.20 2.36 -20.79
N ASN A 411 5.14 1.57 -20.58
CA ASN A 411 5.22 0.12 -20.49
C ASN A 411 5.02 -0.60 -21.83
N HIS A 412 4.91 0.15 -22.94
CA HIS A 412 4.67 -0.41 -24.28
C HIS A 412 3.49 -1.39 -24.29
N GLN A 413 2.33 -0.94 -23.79
CA GLN A 413 1.12 -1.74 -23.68
C GLN A 413 0.16 -1.47 -24.84
N ARG A 414 -0.59 -2.50 -25.26
CA ARG A 414 -1.62 -2.38 -26.30
C ARG A 414 -2.85 -1.68 -25.74
N VAL A 415 -3.39 -0.73 -26.52
CA VAL A 415 -4.62 -0.01 -26.22
C VAL A 415 -5.65 -0.25 -27.33
N SER A 416 -6.88 -0.59 -26.98
CA SER A 416 -7.98 -0.77 -27.94
C SER A 416 -8.66 0.56 -28.22
N GLY A 417 -9.07 0.80 -29.46
CA GLY A 417 -9.73 2.04 -29.85
C GLY A 417 -10.56 1.92 -31.12
N LYS A 418 -11.53 2.84 -31.27
CA LYS A 418 -12.40 2.90 -32.44
C LYS A 418 -12.03 4.07 -33.34
N ILE A 419 -11.86 3.79 -34.63
CA ILE A 419 -11.52 4.84 -35.60
C ILE A 419 -12.78 5.67 -35.90
N VAL A 420 -12.78 6.94 -35.48
CA VAL A 420 -13.94 7.83 -35.63
C VAL A 420 -14.00 8.44 -37.02
N GLN A 421 -12.92 9.08 -37.46
CA GLN A 421 -12.91 9.84 -38.72
C GLN A 421 -11.50 10.04 -39.27
N ALA A 422 -11.42 10.28 -40.59
CA ALA A 422 -10.18 10.62 -41.27
C ALA A 422 -9.96 12.15 -41.29
N VAL A 423 -8.72 12.57 -41.05
CA VAL A 423 -8.29 13.98 -41.05
C VAL A 423 -7.08 14.15 -41.98
N LYS A 424 -6.70 15.39 -42.30
CA LYS A 424 -5.53 15.66 -43.16
C LYS A 424 -4.25 15.10 -42.52
N GLY A 425 -3.76 13.98 -43.04
CA GLY A 425 -2.52 13.33 -42.61
C GLY A 425 -2.69 12.07 -41.72
N GLY A 426 -3.92 11.64 -41.40
CA GLY A 426 -4.14 10.46 -40.56
C GLY A 426 -5.59 10.18 -40.20
N LEU A 427 -5.80 9.36 -39.16
CA LEU A 427 -7.07 8.93 -38.61
C LEU A 427 -7.19 9.41 -37.15
N GLN A 428 -8.39 9.78 -36.71
CA GLN A 428 -8.70 10.00 -35.31
C GLN A 428 -9.29 8.72 -34.72
N VAL A 429 -8.75 8.30 -33.59
CA VAL A 429 -9.17 7.10 -32.85
C VAL A 429 -9.70 7.55 -31.50
N ASP A 430 -10.92 7.16 -31.18
CA ASP A 430 -11.48 7.30 -29.85
C ASP A 430 -11.06 6.09 -29.02
N VAL A 431 -10.34 6.35 -27.93
CA VAL A 431 -10.05 5.34 -26.92
C VAL A 431 -10.74 5.75 -25.63
N ASN A 432 -11.85 5.08 -25.31
CA ASN A 432 -12.61 5.28 -24.07
C ASN A 432 -12.93 6.76 -23.74
N GLY A 433 -13.20 7.59 -24.75
CA GLY A 433 -13.54 9.01 -24.61
C GLY A 433 -12.39 9.98 -24.91
N LEU A 434 -11.16 9.48 -25.12
CA LEU A 434 -10.00 10.30 -25.50
C LEU A 434 -9.72 10.20 -27.00
N ILE A 435 -9.71 11.34 -27.70
CA ILE A 435 -9.39 11.41 -29.12
C ILE A 435 -7.87 11.40 -29.35
N ALA A 436 -7.34 10.28 -29.83
CA ALA A 436 -5.95 10.10 -30.24
C ALA A 436 -5.77 10.20 -31.76
N PHE A 437 -4.54 10.46 -32.20
CA PHE A 437 -4.18 10.61 -33.61
C PHE A 437 -3.35 9.43 -34.11
N LEU A 438 -3.80 8.79 -35.19
CA LEU A 438 -3.11 7.70 -35.88
C LEU A 438 -2.58 8.21 -37.23
N PRO A 439 -1.27 8.37 -37.42
CA PRO A 439 -0.70 8.79 -38.70
C PRO A 439 -0.96 7.75 -39.79
N ALA A 440 -1.18 8.20 -41.04
CA ALA A 440 -1.47 7.30 -42.17
C ALA A 440 -0.35 6.25 -42.42
N SER A 441 0.92 6.61 -42.17
CA SER A 441 2.08 5.71 -42.29
C SER A 441 2.17 4.62 -41.21
N HIS A 442 1.37 4.74 -40.14
CA HIS A 442 1.32 3.81 -39.01
C HIS A 442 -0.03 3.08 -38.89
N ALA A 443 -0.94 3.30 -39.86
CA ALA A 443 -2.28 2.72 -39.87
C ALA A 443 -2.32 1.27 -40.39
N ASP A 444 -1.37 0.87 -41.24
CA ASP A 444 -1.29 -0.48 -41.80
C ASP A 444 0.16 -0.85 -42.24
N LEU A 445 0.42 -2.12 -42.55
CA LEU A 445 1.70 -2.63 -43.06
C LEU A 445 1.93 -2.29 -44.55
N GLY A 446 0.87 -2.02 -45.31
CA GLY A 446 0.90 -1.64 -46.73
C GLY A 446 0.31 -0.25 -47.01
N TYR A 447 0.44 0.24 -48.25
CA TYR A 447 -0.20 1.49 -48.68
C TYR A 447 -1.70 1.26 -48.87
N VAL A 448 -2.53 1.77 -47.95
CA VAL A 448 -3.99 1.74 -48.09
C VAL A 448 -4.43 2.93 -48.93
N SER A 449 -4.96 2.67 -50.13
CA SER A 449 -5.37 3.71 -51.08
C SER A 449 -6.57 4.55 -50.61
N ASP A 450 -7.42 4.00 -49.73
CA ASP A 450 -8.56 4.70 -49.15
C ASP A 450 -8.66 4.50 -47.64
N LEU A 451 -8.14 5.48 -46.88
CA LEU A 451 -8.20 5.55 -45.40
C LEU A 451 -9.64 5.58 -44.85
N SER A 452 -10.64 5.84 -45.71
CA SER A 452 -12.05 5.89 -45.33
C SER A 452 -12.65 4.51 -45.06
N THR A 453 -12.03 3.43 -45.55
CA THR A 453 -12.48 2.04 -45.34
C THR A 453 -12.25 1.54 -43.92
N LEU A 454 -11.34 2.17 -43.18
CA LEU A 454 -11.02 1.81 -41.80
C LEU A 454 -11.90 2.54 -40.77
N LYS A 455 -12.79 3.43 -41.23
CA LYS A 455 -13.68 4.21 -40.37
C LYS A 455 -14.70 3.28 -39.68
N GLY A 456 -14.77 3.38 -38.36
CA GLY A 456 -15.68 2.59 -37.52
C GLY A 456 -15.16 1.22 -37.09
N LEU A 457 -13.96 0.82 -37.52
CA LEU A 457 -13.31 -0.40 -37.04
C LEU A 457 -12.71 -0.17 -35.65
N GLU A 458 -12.86 -1.19 -34.81
CA GLU A 458 -12.17 -1.31 -33.53
C GLU A 458 -10.90 -2.13 -33.74
N ALA A 459 -9.77 -1.61 -33.28
CA ALA A 459 -8.46 -2.26 -33.40
C ALA A 459 -7.59 -1.96 -32.16
N GLU A 460 -6.53 -2.74 -32.01
CA GLU A 460 -5.49 -2.50 -31.01
C GLU A 460 -4.35 -1.65 -31.60
N PHE A 461 -3.80 -0.78 -30.76
CA PHE A 461 -2.75 0.16 -31.11
C PHE A 461 -1.70 0.24 -30.01
N TYR A 462 -0.49 0.63 -30.37
CA TYR A 462 0.51 1.08 -29.41
C TYR A 462 0.53 2.60 -29.34
N VAL A 463 0.75 3.16 -28.15
CA VAL A 463 1.04 4.59 -28.00
C VAL A 463 2.51 4.80 -28.36
N ILE A 464 2.78 5.63 -29.36
CA ILE A 464 4.15 5.91 -29.85
C ILE A 464 4.66 7.30 -29.47
N ASP A 465 3.75 8.20 -29.13
CA ASP A 465 4.09 9.55 -28.67
C ASP A 465 2.97 10.06 -27.76
N PHE A 466 3.37 10.76 -26.71
CA PHE A 466 2.48 11.28 -25.68
C PHE A 466 2.94 12.68 -25.27
N ASP A 467 2.16 13.69 -25.68
CA ASP A 467 2.42 15.09 -25.37
C ASP A 467 1.45 15.59 -24.29
N ALA A 468 1.99 15.74 -23.08
CA ALA A 468 1.27 16.25 -21.91
C ALA A 468 0.91 17.73 -22.01
N GLN A 469 1.69 18.56 -22.71
CA GLN A 469 1.44 19.99 -22.83
C GLN A 469 0.32 20.30 -23.81
N ARG A 470 0.23 19.52 -24.90
CA ARG A 470 -0.79 19.72 -25.96
C ARG A 470 -1.96 18.76 -25.87
N ARG A 471 -2.02 17.94 -24.81
CA ARG A 471 -3.00 16.85 -24.61
C ARG A 471 -3.20 16.01 -25.88
N ARG A 472 -2.10 15.59 -26.51
CA ARG A 472 -2.12 14.83 -27.76
C ARG A 472 -1.45 13.46 -27.58
N VAL A 473 -2.16 12.41 -28.00
CA VAL A 473 -1.66 11.03 -28.03
C VAL A 473 -1.53 10.58 -29.47
N VAL A 474 -0.41 9.96 -29.84
CA VAL A 474 -0.18 9.40 -31.17
C VAL A 474 -0.13 7.88 -31.09
N LEU A 475 -0.93 7.22 -31.91
CA LEU A 475 -1.08 5.76 -31.96
C LEU A 475 -0.38 5.15 -33.18
N SER A 476 -0.03 3.87 -33.08
CA SER A 476 0.52 3.06 -34.17
C SER A 476 -0.09 1.67 -34.18
N ARG A 477 -0.76 1.33 -35.29
CA ARG A 477 -1.30 -0.03 -35.55
C ARG A 477 -0.26 -0.96 -36.15
N LYS A 478 0.70 -0.40 -36.90
CA LYS A 478 1.75 -1.15 -37.58
C LYS A 478 2.60 -2.01 -36.62
N ALA A 479 2.85 -1.51 -35.42
CA ALA A 479 3.65 -2.23 -34.41
C ALA A 479 2.95 -3.50 -33.92
N VAL A 480 1.62 -3.45 -33.70
CA VAL A 480 0.82 -4.61 -33.31
C VAL A 480 0.80 -5.66 -34.42
N LEU A 481 0.52 -5.24 -35.66
CA LEU A 481 0.46 -6.15 -36.81
C LEU A 481 1.83 -6.80 -37.13
N ALA A 482 2.93 -6.08 -36.91
CA ALA A 482 4.28 -6.62 -37.09
C ALA A 482 4.60 -7.68 -36.03
N GLU A 483 4.17 -7.49 -34.78
CA GLU A 483 4.38 -8.46 -33.71
C GLU A 483 3.50 -9.71 -33.90
N GLU A 484 2.24 -9.55 -34.28
CA GLU A 484 1.37 -10.69 -34.64
C GLU A 484 1.96 -11.51 -35.78
N LYS A 485 2.52 -10.84 -36.80
CA LYS A 485 3.24 -11.50 -37.89
C LYS A 485 4.51 -12.18 -37.39
N ALA A 486 5.32 -11.54 -36.56
CA ALA A 486 6.54 -12.14 -36.00
C ALA A 486 6.25 -13.37 -35.13
N VAL A 487 5.16 -13.35 -34.36
CA VAL A 487 4.70 -14.52 -33.58
C VAL A 487 4.21 -15.63 -34.51
N ALA A 488 3.52 -15.30 -35.61
CA ALA A 488 3.15 -16.28 -36.62
C ALA A 488 4.39 -16.86 -37.33
N GLU A 489 5.38 -16.03 -37.68
CA GLU A 489 6.65 -16.45 -38.27
C GLU A 489 7.43 -17.36 -37.32
N ALA A 490 7.52 -17.01 -36.03
CA ALA A 490 8.20 -17.80 -35.02
C ALA A 490 7.52 -19.15 -34.76
N LYS A 491 6.18 -19.20 -34.77
CA LYS A 491 5.43 -20.47 -34.65
C LYS A 491 5.69 -21.37 -35.86
N VAL A 492 5.64 -20.81 -37.06
CA VAL A 492 5.92 -21.56 -38.29
C VAL A 492 7.38 -22.02 -38.31
N PHE A 493 8.34 -21.19 -37.87
CA PHE A 493 9.75 -21.55 -37.77
C PHE A 493 10.02 -22.63 -36.70
N ALA A 494 9.31 -22.61 -35.58
CA ALA A 494 9.42 -23.65 -34.55
C ALA A 494 8.79 -25.00 -34.97
N GLU A 495 7.77 -24.98 -35.84
CA GLU A 495 7.16 -26.19 -36.41
C GLU A 495 7.94 -26.78 -37.60
N LEU A 496 8.88 -26.01 -38.16
CA LEU A 496 9.73 -26.43 -39.27
C LEU A 496 10.86 -27.33 -38.76
N ALA A 497 10.87 -28.59 -39.20
CA ALA A 497 11.92 -29.55 -38.93
C ALA A 497 12.53 -30.05 -40.25
N GLU A 498 13.85 -30.31 -40.25
CA GLU A 498 14.54 -30.85 -41.42
C GLU A 498 13.90 -32.16 -41.89
N GLY A 499 13.55 -32.25 -43.18
CA GLY A 499 12.89 -33.42 -43.78
C GLY A 499 11.35 -33.40 -43.76
N GLN A 500 10.71 -32.37 -43.19
CA GLN A 500 9.25 -32.24 -43.17
C GLN A 500 8.69 -31.88 -44.56
N THR A 501 7.62 -32.56 -44.99
CA THR A 501 6.87 -32.20 -46.21
C THR A 501 5.74 -31.23 -45.85
N ARG A 502 5.78 -30.01 -46.40
CA ARG A 502 4.76 -28.97 -46.23
C ARG A 502 4.12 -28.62 -47.58
N LYS A 503 2.86 -28.20 -47.53
CA LYS A 503 2.20 -27.55 -48.66
C LYS A 503 2.42 -26.05 -48.55
N GLY A 504 2.82 -25.40 -49.63
CA GLY A 504 2.98 -23.96 -49.70
C GLY A 504 2.45 -23.41 -51.02
N VAL A 505 2.21 -22.11 -51.08
CA VAL A 505 1.68 -21.42 -52.27
C VAL A 505 2.81 -20.62 -52.91
N VAL A 506 3.01 -20.77 -54.21
CA VAL A 506 4.07 -20.02 -54.93
C VAL A 506 3.67 -18.53 -54.98
N THR A 507 4.48 -17.67 -54.36
CA THR A 507 4.25 -16.21 -54.37
C THR A 507 4.97 -15.52 -55.52
N ARG A 508 6.20 -15.94 -55.83
CA ARG A 508 7.02 -15.31 -56.87
C ARG A 508 8.01 -16.28 -57.52
N LEU A 509 8.17 -16.17 -58.83
CA LEU A 509 9.14 -16.94 -59.62
C LEU A 509 10.34 -16.04 -60.01
N THR A 510 11.55 -16.58 -59.90
CA THR A 510 12.80 -15.92 -60.32
C THR A 510 13.67 -16.91 -61.10
N PRO A 511 14.61 -16.47 -61.95
CA PRO A 511 15.39 -17.38 -62.81
C PRO A 511 16.21 -18.45 -62.06
N PHE A 512 16.50 -18.24 -60.77
CA PHE A 512 17.25 -19.17 -59.93
C PHE A 512 16.38 -19.98 -58.95
N GLY A 513 15.06 -19.74 -58.91
CA GLY A 513 14.16 -20.49 -58.02
C GLY A 513 12.77 -19.88 -57.83
N ALA A 514 11.91 -20.63 -57.15
CA ALA A 514 10.55 -20.25 -56.78
C ALA A 514 10.48 -19.90 -55.28
N PHE A 515 9.88 -18.76 -54.95
CA PHE A 515 9.53 -18.41 -53.58
C PHE A 515 8.16 -18.99 -53.25
N VAL A 516 8.10 -19.81 -52.21
CA VAL A 516 6.91 -20.52 -51.77
C VAL A 516 6.57 -20.04 -50.36
N ASP A 517 5.39 -19.46 -50.20
CA ASP A 517 4.85 -19.09 -48.89
C ASP A 517 4.45 -20.36 -48.13
N LEU A 518 5.08 -20.56 -46.97
CA LEU A 518 4.86 -21.70 -46.08
C LEU A 518 3.79 -21.40 -45.01
N GLY A 519 3.21 -20.20 -45.04
CA GLY A 519 2.23 -19.69 -44.10
C GLY A 519 2.85 -18.81 -43.02
N GLY A 520 2.04 -17.95 -42.40
CA GLY A 520 2.45 -17.14 -41.24
C GLY A 520 3.48 -16.04 -41.51
N GLY A 521 3.83 -15.78 -42.78
CA GLY A 521 4.79 -14.74 -43.16
C GLY A 521 6.18 -15.24 -43.56
N VAL A 522 6.41 -16.57 -43.56
CA VAL A 522 7.70 -17.20 -43.87
C VAL A 522 7.73 -17.68 -45.33
N GLU A 523 8.68 -17.17 -46.12
CA GLU A 523 8.92 -17.62 -47.50
C GLU A 523 10.09 -18.61 -47.57
N GLY A 524 9.86 -19.76 -48.21
CA GLY A 524 10.89 -20.73 -48.56
C GLY A 524 11.39 -20.53 -49.99
N LEU A 525 12.70 -20.58 -50.20
CA LEU A 525 13.29 -20.57 -51.54
C LEU A 525 13.48 -22.00 -52.04
N LEU A 526 12.81 -22.34 -53.14
CA LEU A 526 12.99 -23.58 -53.87
C LEU A 526 13.93 -23.32 -55.06
N HIS A 527 15.16 -23.81 -54.97
CA HIS A 527 16.17 -23.59 -56.01
C HIS A 527 15.80 -24.33 -57.31
N VAL A 528 16.07 -23.74 -58.47
CA VAL A 528 15.68 -24.29 -59.79
C VAL A 528 16.16 -25.72 -60.05
N SER A 529 17.30 -26.10 -59.46
CA SER A 529 17.86 -27.47 -59.56
C SER A 529 17.05 -28.54 -58.81
N GLU A 530 16.22 -28.15 -57.86
CA GLU A 530 15.42 -29.06 -57.01
C GLU A 530 13.95 -29.13 -57.46
N ILE A 531 13.58 -28.41 -58.53
CA ILE A 531 12.21 -28.32 -59.05
C ILE A 531 11.90 -29.45 -60.04
N ALA A 532 12.89 -29.87 -60.82
CA ALA A 532 12.74 -30.93 -61.80
C ALA A 532 14.01 -31.76 -61.94
N TRP A 533 13.85 -33.03 -62.29
CA TRP A 533 14.93 -33.98 -62.58
C TRP A 533 15.74 -33.65 -63.85
N GLU A 534 15.28 -32.66 -64.62
CA GLU A 534 15.91 -32.14 -65.83
C GLU A 534 16.24 -30.65 -65.67
N ARG A 535 17.28 -30.20 -66.37
CA ARG A 535 17.76 -28.81 -66.25
C ARG A 535 16.80 -27.84 -66.94
N ILE A 536 15.99 -27.14 -66.16
CA ILE A 536 15.04 -26.11 -66.63
C ILE A 536 15.69 -24.72 -66.63
N ALA A 537 15.45 -23.95 -67.69
CA ALA A 537 15.99 -22.59 -67.84
C ALA A 537 15.19 -21.52 -67.07
N HIS A 538 13.95 -21.84 -66.68
CA HIS A 538 13.09 -21.01 -65.84
C HIS A 538 12.18 -21.93 -65.00
N PRO A 539 12.01 -21.67 -63.70
CA PRO A 539 11.11 -22.44 -62.83
C PRO A 539 9.63 -22.22 -63.15
#